data_AF-A0A9Q1INX4-F1
#
_entry.id   AF-A0A9Q1INX4-F1
#
_cell.length_a   1.000
_cell.length_b   1.000
_cell.length_c   1.000
_cell.angle_alpha   90.00
_cell.angle_beta   90.00
_cell.angle_gamma   90.00
#
_symmetry.space_group_name_H-M   'P 1'
#
loop_
_entity.id
_entity.type
_entity.pdbx_description
1 polymer ?
#
loop_
_entity_poly.entity_id
_entity_poly.type
_entity_poly.pdbx_seq_one_letter_code
_entity_poly.pdbx_strand_id
1 'polypeptide(L)'
;MKYDSKKTGSSSLQRHLDRGFTNAAAAVEHYASHNHLMHNERDLLGWWREHNLTYPKLATIARGILSIPVSSSNSEWNFSVAGRTIDKRRTALKPSTVNAILFLHNNLK
;
A
#
# COMPACT_ATOMS: atom_id res chain seq x y z
N MET A 1 -28.93 -7.29 51.36
CA MET A 1 -28.12 -6.65 50.31
C MET A 1 -27.53 -7.72 49.42
N LYS A 2 -28.06 -7.93 48.21
CA LYS A 2 -27.52 -8.88 47.24
C LYS A 2 -26.69 -8.10 46.21
N TYR A 3 -25.39 -8.36 46.16
CA TYR A 3 -24.53 -7.94 45.06
C TYR A 3 -24.69 -8.95 43.93
N ASP A 4 -25.26 -8.53 42.81
CA ASP A 4 -25.39 -9.35 41.59
C ASP A 4 -24.38 -8.87 40.56
N SER A 5 -23.33 -9.67 40.35
CA SER A 5 -22.30 -9.46 39.34
C SER A 5 -22.83 -9.85 37.96
N LYS A 6 -23.38 -8.90 37.22
CA LYS A 6 -23.63 -9.10 35.79
C LYS A 6 -22.33 -8.95 34.99
N LYS A 7 -21.54 -10.03 34.94
CA LYS A 7 -20.59 -10.30 33.85
C LYS A 7 -21.37 -10.73 32.61
N THR A 8 -21.87 -9.79 31.82
CA THR A 8 -22.50 -10.12 30.53
C THR A 8 -22.24 -8.98 29.53
N GLY A 9 -21.39 -9.20 28.54
CA GLY A 9 -21.38 -8.29 27.38
C GLY A 9 -20.16 -8.22 26.47
N SER A 10 -19.08 -8.98 26.67
CA SER A 10 -17.89 -8.87 25.78
C SER A 10 -17.83 -9.91 24.65
N SER A 11 -18.89 -10.68 24.40
CA SER A 11 -18.80 -11.83 23.48
C SER A 11 -19.48 -11.65 22.11
N SER A 12 -20.29 -10.60 21.90
CA SER A 12 -21.03 -10.41 20.64
C SER A 12 -20.34 -9.48 19.64
N LEU A 13 -19.61 -8.47 20.12
CA LEU A 13 -18.89 -7.52 19.25
C LEU A 13 -17.60 -8.10 18.66
N GLN A 14 -16.97 -9.07 19.34
CA GLN A 14 -15.76 -9.73 18.84
C GLN A 14 -16.05 -10.67 17.65
N ARG A 15 -17.24 -11.28 17.60
CA ARG A 15 -17.58 -12.30 16.57
C ARG A 15 -17.85 -11.71 15.19
N HIS A 16 -18.02 -10.39 15.09
CA HIS A 16 -18.23 -9.71 13.81
C HIS A 16 -16.91 -9.28 13.15
N LEU A 17 -15.81 -9.23 13.89
CA LEU A 17 -14.49 -8.84 13.37
C LEU A 17 -13.84 -9.89 12.46
N ASP A 18 -14.30 -11.15 12.51
CA ASP A 18 -13.80 -12.25 11.66
C ASP A 18 -14.47 -12.34 10.29
N ARG A 19 -15.61 -11.66 10.09
CA ARG A 19 -16.25 -11.52 8.77
C ARG A 19 -16.07 -10.09 8.34
N GLY A 20 -15.02 -9.83 7.57
CA GLY A 20 -14.71 -8.49 7.02
C GLY A 20 -15.95 -7.76 6.52
N PHE A 21 -15.94 -6.43 6.63
CA PHE A 21 -17.12 -5.58 6.37
C PHE A 21 -17.82 -5.95 5.05
N THR A 22 -19.06 -6.43 5.16
CA THR A 22 -19.89 -6.82 4.01
C THR A 22 -20.36 -5.60 3.21
N ASN A 23 -20.62 -4.49 3.92
CA ASN A 23 -20.97 -3.19 3.35
C ASN A 23 -19.75 -2.26 3.24
N ALA A 24 -19.50 -1.74 2.05
CA ALA A 24 -18.40 -0.81 1.80
C ALA A 24 -18.56 0.53 2.54
N ALA A 25 -19.78 1.06 2.66
CA ALA A 25 -20.03 2.31 3.37
C ALA A 25 -19.68 2.18 4.86
N ALA A 26 -20.13 1.08 5.49
CA ALA A 26 -19.80 0.79 6.88
C ALA A 26 -18.28 0.61 7.11
N ALA A 27 -17.55 0.01 6.15
CA ALA A 27 -16.10 -0.10 6.23
C ALA A 27 -15.41 1.27 6.22
N VAL A 28 -15.89 2.18 5.38
CA VAL A 28 -15.36 3.55 5.27
C VAL A 28 -15.70 4.37 6.51
N GLU A 29 -16.94 4.31 6.98
CA GLU A 29 -17.37 4.99 8.21
C GLU A 29 -16.60 4.48 9.43
N HIS A 30 -16.41 3.17 9.54
CA HIS A 30 -15.60 2.57 10.58
C HIS A 30 -14.14 3.06 10.50
N TYR A 31 -13.55 3.06 9.30
CA TYR A 31 -12.20 3.59 9.11
C TYR A 31 -12.10 5.09 9.47
N ALA A 32 -13.09 5.90 9.11
CA ALA A 32 -13.09 7.35 9.37
C ALA A 32 -13.34 7.70 10.84
N SER A 33 -14.07 6.87 11.57
CA SER A 33 -14.42 7.10 12.99
C SER A 33 -13.36 6.63 13.97
N HIS A 34 -12.45 5.74 13.56
CA HIS A 34 -11.41 5.19 14.44
C HIS A 34 -10.06 5.82 14.14
N ASN A 35 -9.32 6.16 15.21
CA ASN A 35 -7.93 6.57 15.08
C ASN A 35 -7.05 5.33 14.88
N HIS A 36 -6.37 5.25 13.73
CA HIS A 36 -5.49 4.12 13.41
C HIS A 36 -4.05 4.48 13.77
N LEU A 37 -3.52 3.82 14.80
CA LEU A 37 -2.13 3.99 15.19
C LEU A 37 -1.23 3.35 14.14
N MET A 38 -0.60 4.19 13.31
CA MET A 38 0.42 3.79 12.35
C MET A 38 1.77 3.80 13.08
N HIS A 39 2.39 2.64 13.28
CA HIS A 39 3.73 2.59 13.88
C HIS A 39 4.80 3.26 12.99
N ASN A 40 4.58 3.31 11.68
CA ASN A 40 5.45 3.95 10.72
C ASN A 40 4.61 4.65 9.64
N GLU A 41 4.49 5.97 9.73
CA GLU A 41 3.78 6.80 8.75
C GLU A 41 4.37 6.67 7.33
N ARG A 42 5.62 6.19 7.20
CA ARG A 42 6.29 5.95 5.91
C ARG A 42 5.89 4.63 5.26
N ASP A 43 5.18 3.72 5.94
CA ASP A 43 4.75 2.42 5.40
C ASP A 43 3.22 2.26 5.38
N LEU A 44 2.55 3.23 4.76
CA LEU A 44 1.09 3.22 4.61
C LEU A 44 0.61 2.02 3.77
N LEU A 45 1.41 1.59 2.78
CA LEU A 45 1.09 0.40 1.97
C LEU A 45 1.18 -0.90 2.79
N GLY A 46 2.19 -1.03 3.66
CA GLY A 46 2.32 -2.13 4.60
C GLY A 46 1.14 -2.20 5.57
N TRP A 47 0.69 -1.07 6.09
CA TRP A 47 -0.48 -1.02 6.97
C TRP A 47 -1.76 -1.55 6.29
N TRP A 48 -2.03 -1.11 5.05
CA TRP A 48 -3.17 -1.64 4.27
C TRP A 48 -3.01 -3.10 3.87
N ARG A 49 -1.79 -3.64 3.82
CA ARG A 49 -1.55 -5.07 3.61
C ARG A 49 -1.94 -5.86 4.86
N GLU A 50 -1.58 -5.37 6.05
CA GLU A 50 -1.90 -6.00 7.33
C GLU A 50 -3.40 -5.97 7.63
N HIS A 51 -4.08 -4.86 7.31
CA HIS A 51 -5.51 -4.68 7.56
C HIS A 51 -6.41 -5.22 6.43
N ASN A 52 -5.86 -6.03 5.52
CA ASN A 52 -6.60 -6.58 4.39
C ASN A 52 -7.71 -7.56 4.80
N LEU A 53 -7.55 -8.25 5.95
CA LEU A 53 -8.59 -9.13 6.48
C LEU A 53 -9.77 -8.33 7.06
N THR A 54 -9.48 -7.22 7.73
CA THR A 54 -10.49 -6.33 8.29
C THR A 54 -11.21 -5.55 7.19
N TYR A 55 -10.47 -5.03 6.21
CA TYR A 55 -11.01 -4.14 5.18
C TYR A 55 -10.67 -4.61 3.74
N PRO A 56 -11.12 -5.79 3.28
CA PRO A 56 -10.64 -6.39 2.03
C PRO A 56 -10.87 -5.52 0.78
N LYS A 57 -12.06 -4.91 0.65
CA LYS A 57 -12.39 -4.02 -0.48
C LYS A 57 -11.65 -2.69 -0.39
N LEU A 58 -11.67 -2.05 0.79
CA LEU A 58 -11.06 -0.74 1.00
C LEU A 58 -9.53 -0.82 0.90
N ALA A 59 -8.91 -1.86 1.46
CA ALA A 59 -7.48 -2.10 1.37
C ALA A 59 -7.01 -2.33 -0.07
N THR A 60 -7.82 -3.00 -0.90
CA THR A 60 -7.51 -3.18 -2.33
C THR A 60 -7.48 -1.83 -3.06
N ILE A 61 -8.49 -0.99 -2.84
CA ILE A 61 -8.57 0.34 -3.46
C ILE A 61 -7.46 1.25 -2.94
N ALA A 62 -7.25 1.29 -1.63
CA ALA A 62 -6.25 2.13 -1.00
C ALA A 62 -4.84 1.78 -1.50
N ARG A 63 -4.47 0.50 -1.56
CA ARG A 63 -3.18 0.09 -2.13
C ARG A 63 -3.05 0.47 -3.61
N GLY A 64 -4.12 0.36 -4.39
CA GLY A 64 -4.13 0.78 -5.79
C GLY A 64 -3.82 2.27 -5.96
N ILE A 65 -4.44 3.14 -5.15
CA ILE A 65 -4.24 4.60 -5.20
C ILE A 65 -2.86 4.97 -4.65
N LEU A 66 -2.48 4.42 -3.50
CA LEU A 66 -1.24 4.76 -2.80
C LEU A 66 0.04 4.24 -3.50
N SER A 67 -0.08 3.26 -4.39
CA SER A 67 1.06 2.76 -5.17
C SER A 67 1.41 3.69 -6.35
N ILE A 68 0.58 4.70 -6.63
CA ILE A 68 0.82 5.66 -7.71
C ILE A 68 1.86 6.68 -7.22
N PRO A 69 3.05 6.77 -7.84
CA PRO A 69 4.01 7.79 -7.47
C PRO A 69 3.46 9.18 -7.78
N VAL A 70 3.61 10.12 -6.84
CA VAL A 70 3.13 11.51 -6.96
C VAL A 70 3.86 12.27 -8.08
N SER A 71 5.09 11.86 -8.44
CA SER A 71 5.87 12.52 -9.48
C SER A 71 6.53 11.55 -10.46
N SER A 72 6.70 12.01 -11.70
CA SER A 72 7.55 11.40 -12.73
C SER A 72 9.04 11.46 -12.40
N SER A 73 9.44 12.08 -11.28
CA SER A 73 10.86 12.35 -10.97
C SER A 73 11.71 11.08 -10.96
N ASN A 74 11.14 9.92 -10.65
CA ASN A 74 11.86 8.64 -10.69
C ASN A 74 12.09 8.14 -12.13
N SER A 75 11.12 8.33 -13.03
CA SER A 75 11.32 8.02 -14.45
C SER A 75 12.24 9.04 -15.11
N GLU A 76 12.11 10.33 -14.82
CA GLU A 76 13.01 11.39 -15.31
C GLU A 76 14.45 11.21 -14.82
N TRP A 77 14.66 10.83 -13.56
CA TRP A 77 15.99 10.53 -13.04
C TRP A 77 16.59 9.31 -13.74
N ASN A 78 15.81 8.24 -13.89
CA ASN A 78 16.21 7.06 -14.66
C ASN A 78 16.53 7.42 -16.12
N PHE A 79 15.73 8.28 -16.77
CA PHE A 79 15.99 8.77 -18.13
C PHE A 79 17.22 9.69 -18.21
N SER A 80 17.49 10.47 -17.18
CA SER A 80 18.67 11.35 -17.10
C SER A 80 19.96 10.54 -16.87
N VAL A 81 19.91 9.53 -16.00
CA VAL A 81 21.03 8.59 -15.77
C VAL A 81 21.25 7.73 -17.01
N ALA A 82 20.17 7.21 -17.60
CA ALA A 82 20.22 6.52 -18.88
C ALA A 82 20.82 7.43 -19.95
N GLY A 83 20.31 8.64 -20.14
CA GLY A 83 20.82 9.62 -21.10
C GLY A 83 22.32 9.83 -20.96
N ARG A 84 22.83 10.10 -19.75
CA ARG A 84 24.27 10.29 -19.50
C ARG A 84 25.12 9.03 -19.69
N THR A 85 24.59 7.86 -19.36
CA THR A 85 25.29 6.57 -19.50
C THR A 85 25.31 6.09 -20.95
N ILE A 86 24.23 6.36 -21.67
CA ILE A 86 24.01 5.97 -23.05
C ILE A 86 24.80 6.92 -23.96
N ASP A 87 24.71 8.24 -23.79
CA ASP A 87 25.33 9.25 -24.67
C ASP A 87 26.84 9.05 -24.87
N LYS A 88 27.58 8.63 -23.82
CA LYS A 88 29.02 8.34 -23.92
C LYS A 88 29.38 7.01 -24.63
N ARG A 89 28.42 6.09 -24.80
CA ARG A 89 28.64 4.75 -25.40
C ARG A 89 27.86 4.54 -26.71
N ARG A 90 27.18 5.57 -27.24
CA ARG A 90 26.11 5.43 -28.24
C ARG A 90 26.46 5.62 -29.70
N THR A 91 27.71 5.50 -30.12
CA THR A 91 27.92 5.30 -31.57
C THR A 91 27.54 3.88 -32.03
N ALA A 92 27.25 2.91 -31.12
CA ALA A 92 27.12 1.50 -31.52
C ALA A 92 25.96 0.65 -30.93
N LEU A 93 25.13 1.14 -29.99
CA LEU A 93 24.13 0.28 -29.32
C LEU A 93 22.70 0.44 -29.86
N LYS A 94 22.05 -0.71 -30.10
CA LYS A 94 20.64 -0.77 -30.53
C LYS A 94 19.70 -0.34 -29.38
N PRO A 95 18.57 0.34 -29.68
CA PRO A 95 17.59 0.77 -28.68
C PRO A 95 17.05 -0.36 -27.80
N SER A 96 16.92 -1.58 -28.34
CA SER A 96 16.47 -2.75 -27.60
C SER A 96 17.44 -3.15 -26.47
N THR A 97 18.75 -3.11 -26.75
CA THR A 97 19.80 -3.41 -25.76
C THR A 97 19.83 -2.36 -24.65
N VAL A 98 19.60 -1.09 -24.99
CA VAL A 98 19.50 0.00 -24.03
C VAL A 98 18.34 -0.20 -23.05
N ASN A 99 17.15 -0.57 -23.55
CA ASN A 99 15.99 -0.84 -22.72
C ASN A 99 16.23 -2.02 -21.76
N ALA A 100 16.88 -3.09 -22.24
CA ALA A 100 17.22 -4.23 -21.40
C ALA A 100 18.19 -3.83 -20.26
N ILE A 101 19.22 -3.03 -20.55
CA ILE A 101 20.17 -2.55 -19.54
C ILE A 101 19.46 -1.65 -18.51
N LEU A 102 18.60 -0.74 -18.96
CA LEU A 102 17.84 0.13 -18.05
C LEU A 102 16.89 -0.65 -17.14
N PHE A 103 16.20 -1.66 -17.71
CA PHE A 103 15.34 -2.55 -16.94
C PHE A 103 16.13 -3.30 -15.86
N LEU A 104 17.27 -3.91 -16.22
CA LEU A 104 18.13 -4.62 -15.28
C LEU A 104 18.67 -3.68 -14.18
N HIS A 105 19.14 -2.49 -14.55
CA HIS A 105 19.66 -1.50 -13.60
C HIS A 105 18.61 -1.03 -12.58
N ASN A 106 17.35 -0.92 -13.00
CA ASN A 106 16.26 -0.45 -12.14
C ASN A 106 15.72 -1.53 -11.20
N ASN A 107 15.83 -2.81 -11.57
CA ASN A 107 15.21 -3.92 -10.83
C ASN A 107 16.21 -4.75 -10.00
N LEU A 108 17.53 -4.59 -10.18
CA LEU A 108 18.57 -5.34 -9.47
C LEU A 108 19.26 -4.55 -8.33
N LYS A 109 18.56 -3.58 -7.72
CA LYS A 109 19.07 -2.82 -6.58
C LYS A 109 18.83 -3.54 -5.26
#